data_AF-A0A417ISS1-F1
#
_entry.id   AF-A0A417ISS1-F1
#
_cell.length_a   1.000
_cell.length_b   1.000
_cell.length_c   1.000
_cell.angle_alpha   90.00
_cell.angle_beta   90.00
_cell.angle_gamma   90.00
#
_symmetry.space_group_name_H-M   'P 1'
#
loop_
_entity.id
_entity.type
_entity.pdbx_description
1 polymer ?
#
loop_
_entity_poly.entity_id
_entity_poly.type
_entity_poly.pdbx_seq_one_letter_code
_entity_poly.pdbx_strand_id
1 'polypeptide(L)'
;MGGMTMTERERLLEKIRKVQALANRGADGEKQSAAALLDKLMKQYGIDEAEIAEERLEKCFFRYKTPYERKLLVQVIYTVTGKIPFKCVGSYSGRARKQVGIDCTAAERLEIEFSYEFYKAALEEEMERFYSAFLMKNDIFPPASKKAEEIPAAEISRSEALKLQALMAGMGDHTRRPVLGSGVEP
;
A
#
# COMPACT_ATOMS: atom_id res chain seq x y z
N MET A 1 19.06 -11.85 23.60
CA MET A 1 17.81 -11.11 23.30
C MET A 1 17.37 -10.42 24.58
N GLY A 2 17.96 -9.25 24.90
CA GLY A 2 17.51 -8.45 26.03
C GLY A 2 16.22 -7.75 25.63
N GLY A 3 15.09 -8.18 26.18
CA GLY A 3 13.87 -7.38 26.10
C GLY A 3 14.14 -6.04 26.77
N MET A 4 13.93 -4.93 26.07
CA MET A 4 13.95 -3.61 26.68
C MET A 4 12.88 -3.57 27.76
N THR A 5 13.30 -3.50 29.01
CA THR A 5 12.41 -3.27 30.14
C THR A 5 11.96 -1.83 30.10
N MET A 6 10.68 -1.59 29.80
CA MET A 6 10.08 -0.25 29.84
C MET A 6 10.40 0.42 31.17
N THR A 7 10.97 1.61 31.11
CA THR A 7 11.26 2.47 32.26
C THR A 7 9.98 2.93 32.95
N GLU A 8 10.08 3.35 34.21
CA GLU A 8 8.93 3.86 34.96
C GLU A 8 8.31 5.10 34.29
N ARG A 9 9.14 5.94 33.65
CA ARG A 9 8.70 7.13 32.90
C ARG A 9 7.87 6.75 31.67
N GLU A 10 8.29 5.73 30.91
CA GLU A 10 7.54 5.27 29.73
C GLU A 10 6.18 4.67 30.14
N ARG A 11 6.12 3.92 31.25
CA ARG A 11 4.86 3.37 31.79
C ARG A 11 3.91 4.48 32.26
N LEU A 12 4.46 5.57 32.80
CA LEU A 12 3.71 6.75 33.21
C LEU A 12 3.09 7.47 32.00
N LEU A 13 3.90 7.72 30.96
CA LEU A 13 3.42 8.34 29.71
C LEU A 13 2.33 7.50 29.03
N GLU A 14 2.48 6.17 29.01
CA GLU A 14 1.46 5.27 28.43
C GLU A 14 0.12 5.34 29.17
N LYS A 15 0.14 5.46 30.51
CA LYS A 15 -1.08 5.64 31.31
C LYS A 15 -1.75 6.98 30.99
N ILE A 16 -0.96 8.05 30.89
CA ILE A 16 -1.46 9.40 30.59
C ILE A 16 -2.12 9.45 29.21
N ARG A 17 -1.53 8.80 28.18
CA ARG A 17 -2.14 8.66 26.85
C ARG A 17 -3.49 7.95 26.86
N LYS A 18 -3.64 6.88 27.67
CA LYS A 18 -4.94 6.18 27.81
C LYS A 18 -6.01 7.09 28.39
N VAL A 19 -5.66 7.93 29.37
CA VAL A 19 -6.56 8.94 29.95
C VAL A 19 -6.89 10.03 28.93
N GLN A 20 -5.93 10.48 28.11
CA GLN A 20 -6.19 11.42 27.02
C GLN A 20 -7.17 10.85 25.98
N ALA A 21 -7.01 9.59 25.58
CA ALA A 21 -7.94 8.93 24.68
C ALA A 21 -9.37 8.86 25.26
N LEU A 22 -9.51 8.58 26.56
CA LEU A 22 -10.79 8.61 27.27
C LEU A 22 -11.41 10.01 27.30
N ALA A 23 -10.61 11.05 27.54
CA ALA A 23 -11.04 12.44 27.50
C ALA A 23 -11.48 12.90 26.09
N ASN A 24 -10.96 12.29 25.03
CA ASN A 24 -11.34 12.61 23.66
C ASN A 24 -12.62 11.89 23.19
N ARG A 25 -12.84 10.65 23.66
CA ARG A 25 -13.89 9.74 23.13
C ARG A 25 -15.07 9.47 24.07
N GLY A 26 -15.02 9.93 25.33
CA GLY A 26 -16.05 9.68 26.34
C GLY A 26 -17.36 10.44 26.10
N ALA A 27 -18.47 9.90 26.62
CA ALA A 27 -19.75 10.62 26.72
C ALA A 27 -19.67 11.74 27.78
N ASP A 28 -20.52 12.77 27.69
CA ASP A 28 -20.35 14.08 28.35
C ASP A 28 -19.80 14.06 29.80
N GLY A 29 -20.28 13.16 30.66
CA GLY A 29 -19.80 13.03 32.05
C GLY A 29 -18.43 12.35 32.20
N GLU A 30 -18.16 11.31 31.42
CA GLU A 30 -16.86 10.60 31.42
C GLU A 30 -15.76 11.47 30.83
N LYS A 31 -16.12 12.28 29.82
CA LYS A 31 -15.23 13.22 29.15
C LYS A 31 -14.65 14.25 30.12
N GLN A 32 -15.51 14.88 30.92
CA GLN A 32 -15.10 15.90 31.90
C GLN A 32 -14.23 15.32 33.01
N SER A 33 -14.60 14.15 33.54
CA SER A 33 -13.80 13.46 34.57
C SER A 33 -12.42 13.05 34.04
N ALA A 34 -12.36 12.52 32.82
CA ALA A 34 -11.10 12.12 32.20
C ALA A 34 -10.20 13.32 31.86
N ALA A 35 -10.77 14.44 31.42
CA ALA A 35 -10.02 15.68 31.16
C ALA A 35 -9.42 16.26 32.45
N ALA A 36 -10.19 16.30 33.56
CA ALA A 36 -9.69 16.76 34.85
C ALA A 36 -8.58 15.86 35.41
N LEU A 37 -8.70 14.54 35.22
CA LEU A 37 -7.67 13.58 35.59
C LEU A 37 -6.39 13.76 34.74
N LEU A 38 -6.54 14.00 33.44
CA LEU A 38 -5.43 14.26 32.53
C LEU A 38 -4.64 15.50 32.96
N ASP A 39 -5.30 16.63 33.17
CA ASP A 39 -4.67 17.90 33.58
C ASP A 39 -3.92 17.76 34.91
N LYS A 40 -4.49 17.04 35.88
CA LYS A 40 -3.84 16.75 37.16
C LYS A 40 -2.57 15.93 36.98
N LEU A 41 -2.61 14.87 36.16
CA LEU A 41 -1.46 14.02 35.89
C LEU A 41 -0.36 14.79 35.16
N MET A 42 -0.70 15.60 34.16
CA MET A 42 0.26 16.44 33.43
C MET A 42 1.00 17.40 34.36
N LYS A 43 0.27 18.13 35.21
CA LYS A 43 0.84 19.07 36.19
C LYS A 43 1.69 18.38 37.25
N GLN A 44 1.24 17.23 37.76
CA GLN A 44 1.93 16.52 38.83
C GLN A 44 3.31 16.01 38.39
N TYR A 45 3.43 15.59 37.13
CA TYR A 45 4.66 14.98 36.61
C TYR A 45 5.45 15.90 35.68
N GLY A 46 5.00 17.14 35.46
CA GLY A 46 5.66 18.11 34.59
C GLY A 46 5.70 17.68 33.13
N ILE A 47 4.68 16.95 32.67
CA ILE A 47 4.60 16.39 31.32
C ILE A 47 3.84 17.38 30.45
N ASP A 48 4.47 17.85 29.38
CA ASP A 48 3.84 18.71 28.40
C ASP A 48 2.98 17.89 27.41
N GLU A 49 2.08 18.56 26.70
CA GLU A 49 1.22 17.88 25.71
C GLU A 49 2.04 17.28 24.56
N ALA A 50 3.23 17.83 24.28
CA ALA A 50 4.16 17.34 23.27
C ALA A 50 4.81 15.99 23.66
N GLU A 51 5.12 15.77 24.94
CA GLU A 51 5.60 14.51 25.53
C GLU A 51 4.49 13.44 25.54
N ILE A 52 3.22 13.85 25.59
CA ILE A 52 2.08 12.93 25.42
C ILE A 52 1.86 12.62 23.95
N ALA A 53 1.98 13.65 23.10
CA ALA A 53 1.92 13.55 21.64
C ALA A 53 3.17 12.92 21.02
N GLU A 54 4.07 12.34 21.82
CA GLU A 54 5.19 11.54 21.32
C GLU A 54 4.62 10.45 20.40
N GLU A 55 4.84 10.71 19.13
CA GLU A 55 4.65 9.86 17.98
C GLU A 55 5.51 8.61 18.15
N ARG A 56 5.03 7.68 18.99
CA ARG A 56 5.73 6.43 19.23
C ARG A 56 5.88 5.74 17.88
N LEU A 57 7.13 5.67 17.42
CA LEU A 57 7.48 4.90 16.25
C LEU A 57 7.41 3.43 16.62
N GLU A 58 6.52 2.71 15.95
CA GLU A 58 6.40 1.28 16.06
C GLU A 58 6.87 0.62 14.78
N LYS A 59 7.53 -0.52 14.94
CA LYS A 59 7.95 -1.33 13.81
C LYS A 59 6.74 -2.01 13.19
N CYS A 60 6.28 -1.45 12.08
CA CYS A 60 5.13 -1.93 11.34
C CYS A 60 5.57 -2.73 10.11
N PHE A 61 4.73 -3.68 9.70
CA PHE A 61 4.98 -4.53 8.52
C PHE A 61 3.77 -4.56 7.60
N PHE A 62 4.00 -4.26 6.34
CA PHE A 62 2.97 -4.20 5.30
C PHE A 62 3.20 -5.29 4.26
N ARG A 63 2.16 -6.07 3.95
CA ARG A 63 2.24 -7.21 3.02
C ARG A 63 1.91 -6.80 1.59
N TYR A 64 2.51 -7.52 0.64
CA TYR A 64 2.23 -7.37 -0.80
C TYR A 64 2.17 -8.74 -1.49
N LYS A 65 1.56 -8.84 -2.66
CA LYS A 65 1.45 -10.10 -3.42
C LYS A 65 2.37 -10.13 -4.64
N THR A 66 2.44 -9.01 -5.37
CA THR A 66 3.13 -8.89 -6.66
C THR A 66 4.33 -7.93 -6.60
N PRO A 67 5.25 -7.96 -7.58
CA PRO A 67 6.34 -6.98 -7.66
C PRO A 67 5.88 -5.54 -7.83
N TYR A 68 4.77 -5.31 -8.56
CA TYR A 68 4.20 -3.97 -8.75
C TYR A 68 3.52 -3.45 -7.48
N GLU A 69 2.77 -4.31 -6.78
CA GLU A 69 2.24 -4.01 -5.45
C GLU A 69 3.37 -3.60 -4.48
N ARG A 70 4.51 -4.32 -4.50
CA ARG A 70 5.68 -3.94 -3.71
C ARG A 70 6.20 -2.55 -4.06
N LYS A 71 6.33 -2.22 -5.36
CA LYS A 71 6.81 -0.90 -5.80
C LYS A 71 5.87 0.21 -5.33
N LEU A 72 4.57 0.01 -5.51
CA LEU A 72 3.54 0.95 -5.04
C LEU A 72 3.62 1.14 -3.54
N LEU A 73 3.64 0.05 -2.76
CA LEU A 73 3.70 0.11 -1.30
C LEU A 73 4.94 0.84 -0.79
N VAL A 74 6.10 0.61 -1.42
CA VAL A 74 7.34 1.35 -1.09
C VAL A 74 7.17 2.85 -1.35
N GLN A 75 6.54 3.23 -2.47
CA GLN A 75 6.31 4.62 -2.81
C GLN A 75 5.31 5.30 -1.85
N VAL A 76 4.24 4.60 -1.46
CA VAL A 76 3.27 5.09 -0.48
C VAL A 76 3.93 5.32 0.88
N ILE A 77 4.69 4.33 1.38
CA ILE A 77 5.43 4.48 2.64
C ILE A 77 6.39 5.68 2.57
N TYR A 78 7.12 5.83 1.46
CA TYR A 78 8.02 6.95 1.27
C TYR A 78 7.29 8.30 1.26
N THR A 79 6.10 8.35 0.66
CA THR A 79 5.29 9.57 0.59
C THR A 79 4.77 9.98 1.98
N VAL A 80 4.32 9.01 2.79
CA VAL A 80 3.78 9.28 4.13
C VAL A 80 4.88 9.59 5.15
N THR A 81 5.97 8.80 5.13
CA THR A 81 6.98 8.83 6.20
C THR A 81 8.27 9.57 5.83
N GLY A 82 8.48 9.87 4.54
CA GLY A 82 9.74 10.38 4.00
C GLY A 82 10.91 9.38 4.05
N LYS A 83 10.67 8.13 4.45
CA LYS A 83 11.71 7.12 4.75
C LYS A 83 11.64 5.92 3.81
N ILE A 84 12.79 5.29 3.60
CA ILE A 84 12.89 4.07 2.79
C ILE A 84 12.57 2.86 3.69
N PRO A 85 11.57 2.04 3.35
CA PRO A 85 11.24 0.84 4.13
C PRO A 85 12.31 -0.25 3.96
N PHE A 86 12.55 -1.01 5.03
CA PHE A 86 13.50 -2.11 5.04
C PHE A 86 12.87 -3.43 4.58
N LYS A 87 13.69 -4.30 3.98
CA LYS A 87 13.27 -5.65 3.57
C LYS A 87 13.15 -6.57 4.79
N CYS A 88 12.17 -7.46 4.78
CA CYS A 88 12.01 -8.47 5.81
C CYS A 88 12.47 -9.85 5.30
N VAL A 89 13.35 -10.50 6.06
CA VAL A 89 13.80 -11.89 5.83
C VAL A 89 13.44 -12.76 7.02
N GLY A 90 13.12 -14.04 6.79
CA GLY A 90 12.84 -14.98 7.87
C GLY A 90 14.10 -15.29 8.67
N SER A 91 14.06 -15.10 9.99
CA SER A 91 15.22 -15.26 10.89
C SER A 91 15.92 -16.61 10.80
N TYR A 92 15.16 -17.69 10.57
CA TYR A 92 15.71 -19.06 10.48
C TYR A 92 16.07 -19.49 9.04
N SER A 93 15.36 -18.97 8.04
CA SER A 93 15.48 -19.46 6.65
C SER A 93 16.24 -18.52 5.71
N GLY A 94 16.48 -17.26 6.11
CA GLY A 94 17.04 -16.22 5.25
C GLY A 94 16.15 -15.82 4.08
N ARG A 95 14.99 -16.47 3.90
CA ARG A 95 14.12 -16.24 2.74
C ARG A 95 13.40 -14.90 2.88
N ALA A 96 13.38 -14.15 1.79
CA ALA A 96 12.63 -12.90 1.69
C ALA A 96 11.14 -13.15 1.95
N ARG A 97 10.56 -12.35 2.83
CA ARG A 97 9.12 -12.36 3.10
C ARG A 97 8.44 -11.40 2.12
N LYS A 98 7.19 -11.69 1.75
CA LYS A 98 6.36 -10.78 0.94
C LYS A 98 5.79 -9.63 1.79
N GLN A 99 6.68 -8.91 2.47
CA GLN A 99 6.34 -7.75 3.29
C GLN A 99 7.53 -6.80 3.37
N VAL A 100 7.23 -5.52 3.59
CA VAL A 100 8.21 -4.47 3.91
C VAL A 100 7.95 -3.96 5.31
N GLY A 101 9.01 -3.53 6.01
CA GLY A 101 8.90 -2.95 7.35
C GLY A 101 9.35 -1.50 7.39
N ILE A 102 8.76 -0.72 8.29
CA ILE A 102 9.14 0.67 8.59
C ILE A 102 8.81 0.97 10.05
N ASP A 103 9.61 1.81 10.68
CA ASP A 103 9.26 2.38 11.99
C ASP A 103 8.43 3.65 11.73
N CYS A 104 7.15 3.61 12.06
CA CYS A 104 6.19 4.67 11.80
C CYS A 104 5.21 4.86 12.96
N THR A 105 4.55 6.01 13.01
CA THR A 105 3.52 6.31 14.01
C THR A 105 2.23 5.55 13.72
N ALA A 106 1.31 5.52 14.68
CA ALA A 106 -0.01 4.92 14.46
C ALA A 106 -0.81 5.67 13.36
N ALA A 107 -0.67 6.99 13.30
CA ALA A 107 -1.32 7.82 12.28
C ALA A 107 -0.72 7.57 10.89
N GLU A 108 0.62 7.56 10.78
CA GLU A 108 1.31 7.23 9.54
C GLU A 108 0.96 5.81 9.06
N ARG A 109 0.88 4.84 9.98
CA ARG A 109 0.46 3.48 9.65
C ARG A 109 -0.92 3.45 9.01
N LEU A 110 -1.91 4.11 9.62
CA LEU A 110 -3.27 4.17 9.08
C LEU A 110 -3.29 4.81 7.70
N GLU A 111 -2.58 5.93 7.53
CA GLU A 111 -2.47 6.62 6.24
C GLU A 111 -1.85 5.72 5.16
N ILE A 112 -0.79 4.96 5.50
CA ILE A 112 -0.19 3.97 4.60
C ILE A 112 -1.19 2.89 4.21
N GLU A 113 -1.96 2.33 5.18
CA GLU A 113 -2.94 1.28 4.91
C GLU A 113 -4.03 1.78 3.95
N PHE A 114 -4.62 2.94 4.23
CA PHE A 114 -5.66 3.54 3.39
C PHE A 114 -5.16 3.93 2.00
N SER A 115 -4.05 4.67 1.93
CA SER A 115 -3.46 5.07 0.64
C SER A 115 -3.08 3.86 -0.20
N TYR A 116 -2.49 2.83 0.42
CA TYR A 116 -2.09 1.64 -0.32
C TYR A 116 -3.29 0.87 -0.86
N GLU A 117 -4.35 0.67 -0.06
CA GLU A 117 -5.56 0.00 -0.51
C GLU A 117 -6.24 0.75 -1.67
N PHE A 118 -6.36 2.07 -1.55
CA PHE A 118 -6.92 2.94 -2.58
C PHE A 118 -6.14 2.86 -3.90
N TYR A 119 -4.84 3.14 -3.86
CA TYR A 119 -4.01 3.17 -5.08
C TYR A 119 -3.79 1.78 -5.67
N LYS A 120 -3.84 0.72 -4.86
CA LYS A 120 -3.72 -0.65 -5.35
C LYS A 120 -4.88 -0.99 -6.28
N ALA A 121 -6.11 -0.66 -5.90
CA ALA A 121 -7.28 -0.91 -6.73
C ALA A 121 -7.20 -0.14 -8.05
N ALA A 122 -6.84 1.14 -8.00
CA ALA A 122 -6.64 1.96 -9.20
C ALA A 122 -5.51 1.42 -10.10
N LEU A 123 -4.38 0.98 -9.51
CA LEU A 123 -3.28 0.39 -10.26
C LEU A 123 -3.70 -0.90 -10.97
N GLU A 124 -4.48 -1.76 -10.31
CA GLU A 124 -4.97 -3.01 -10.91
C GLU A 124 -5.84 -2.72 -12.14
N GLU A 125 -6.74 -1.74 -12.04
CA GLU A 125 -7.57 -1.29 -13.15
C GLU A 125 -6.74 -0.76 -14.35
N GLU A 126 -5.74 0.06 -14.07
CA GLU A 126 -4.83 0.59 -15.10
C GLU A 126 -3.94 -0.49 -15.71
N MET A 127 -3.54 -1.50 -14.94
CA MET A 127 -2.74 -2.62 -15.45
C MET A 127 -3.55 -3.50 -16.42
N GLU A 128 -4.84 -3.71 -16.16
CA GLU A 128 -5.75 -4.43 -17.08
C GLU A 128 -5.92 -3.67 -18.42
N ARG A 129 -6.05 -2.34 -18.35
CA ARG A 129 -6.05 -1.48 -19.55
C ARG A 129 -4.74 -1.56 -20.32
N PHE A 130 -3.62 -1.45 -19.62
CA PHE A 130 -2.29 -1.58 -20.22
C PHE A 130 -2.12 -2.93 -20.91
N TYR A 131 -2.52 -4.02 -20.24
CA TYR A 131 -2.41 -5.37 -20.80
C TYR A 131 -3.24 -5.51 -22.08
N SER A 132 -4.49 -5.05 -22.06
CA SER A 132 -5.37 -5.06 -23.24
C SER A 132 -4.77 -4.26 -24.40
N ALA A 133 -4.32 -3.03 -24.14
CA ALA A 133 -3.65 -2.18 -25.12
C ALA A 133 -2.37 -2.85 -25.68
N PHE A 134 -1.59 -3.54 -24.85
CA PHE A 134 -0.39 -4.24 -25.27
C PHE A 134 -0.69 -5.39 -26.22
N LEU A 135 -1.73 -6.19 -25.95
CA LEU A 135 -2.18 -7.25 -26.87
C LEU A 135 -2.62 -6.67 -28.22
N MET A 136 -3.40 -5.57 -28.19
CA MET A 136 -3.88 -4.86 -29.39
C MET A 136 -2.74 -4.27 -30.22
N LYS A 137 -1.79 -3.60 -29.57
CA LYS A 137 -0.65 -2.94 -30.24
C LYS A 137 0.25 -3.94 -30.97
N ASN A 138 0.42 -5.12 -30.40
CA ASN A 138 1.32 -6.15 -30.92
C ASN A 138 0.59 -7.27 -31.69
N ASP A 139 -0.70 -7.07 -31.98
CA ASP A 139 -1.56 -8.02 -32.70
C ASP A 139 -1.42 -9.46 -32.19
N ILE A 140 -1.49 -9.63 -30.86
CA ILE A 140 -1.35 -10.95 -30.21
C ILE A 140 -2.71 -11.67 -30.26
N PHE A 141 -3.19 -11.91 -31.48
CA PHE A 141 -4.44 -12.59 -31.79
C PHE A 141 -4.20 -13.73 -32.79
N PRO A 142 -5.14 -14.67 -32.91
CA PRO A 142 -5.07 -15.69 -33.95
C PRO A 142 -5.02 -15.05 -35.35
N PRO A 143 -4.15 -15.52 -36.25
CA PRO A 143 -4.17 -15.07 -37.64
C PRO A 143 -5.46 -15.55 -38.32
N ALA A 144 -5.89 -14.84 -39.37
CA ALA A 144 -7.11 -15.17 -40.12
C ALA A 144 -7.15 -16.60 -40.69
N SER A 145 -5.99 -17.26 -40.85
CA SER A 145 -5.90 -18.66 -41.30
C SER A 145 -6.36 -19.69 -40.26
N LYS A 146 -6.50 -19.30 -38.99
CA LYS A 146 -7.01 -20.17 -37.93
C LYS A 146 -8.47 -19.87 -37.65
N LYS A 147 -9.29 -20.92 -37.54
CA LYS A 147 -10.64 -20.79 -36.95
C LYS A 147 -10.48 -20.37 -35.49
N ALA A 148 -10.84 -19.13 -35.17
CA ALA A 148 -10.88 -18.63 -33.81
C ALA A 148 -12.23 -18.98 -33.18
N GLU A 149 -12.22 -19.38 -31.91
CA GLU A 149 -13.45 -19.43 -31.12
C GLU A 149 -13.95 -18.00 -30.88
N GLU A 150 -15.26 -17.79 -31.00
CA GLU A 150 -15.86 -16.50 -30.69
C GLU A 150 -15.81 -16.25 -29.18
N ILE A 151 -15.03 -15.24 -28.79
CA ILE A 151 -15.02 -14.73 -27.43
C ILE A 151 -16.05 -13.59 -27.38
N PRO A 152 -16.99 -13.58 -26.41
CA PRO A 152 -17.94 -12.48 -26.26
C PRO A 152 -17.20 -11.15 -26.16
N ALA A 153 -17.39 -10.28 -27.14
CA ALA A 153 -16.83 -8.95 -27.11
C ALA A 153 -17.64 -8.09 -26.13
N ALA A 154 -16.98 -7.58 -25.10
CA ALA A 154 -17.58 -6.55 -24.26
C ALA A 154 -17.68 -5.24 -25.06
N GLU A 155 -18.83 -4.56 -24.99
CA GLU A 155 -18.94 -3.21 -25.55
C GLU A 155 -18.02 -2.26 -24.77
N ILE A 156 -17.08 -1.64 -25.50
CA ILE A 156 -16.14 -0.68 -24.94
C ILE A 156 -16.71 0.71 -25.17
N SER A 157 -16.82 1.51 -24.11
CA SER A 157 -17.25 2.90 -24.24
C SER A 157 -16.27 3.72 -25.08
N ARG A 158 -16.74 4.79 -25.73
CA ARG A 158 -15.88 5.71 -26.49
C ARG A 158 -14.71 6.26 -25.65
N SER A 159 -14.96 6.53 -24.37
CA SER A 159 -13.93 7.03 -23.44
C SER A 159 -12.83 6.00 -23.21
N GLU A 160 -13.22 4.74 -22.96
CA GLU A 160 -12.26 3.64 -22.77
C GLU A 160 -11.47 3.35 -24.05
N ALA A 161 -12.12 3.40 -25.22
CA ALA A 161 -11.42 3.25 -26.50
C ALA A 161 -10.34 4.33 -26.72
N LEU A 162 -10.62 5.58 -26.33
CA LEU A 162 -9.63 6.68 -26.41
C LEU A 162 -8.45 6.47 -25.46
N LYS A 163 -8.69 6.01 -24.23
CA LYS A 163 -7.62 5.67 -23.28
C LYS A 163 -6.72 4.56 -23.82
N LEU A 164 -7.32 3.49 -24.35
CA LEU A 164 -6.57 2.38 -24.96
C LEU A 164 -5.74 2.87 -26.14
N GLN A 165 -6.31 3.70 -27.03
CA GLN A 165 -5.58 4.26 -28.16
C GLN A 165 -4.37 5.10 -27.71
N ALA A 166 -4.53 5.93 -26.68
CA ALA A 166 -3.45 6.74 -26.13
C ALA A 166 -2.33 5.87 -25.53
N LEU A 167 -2.69 4.81 -24.81
CA LEU A 167 -1.72 3.83 -24.29
C LEU A 167 -0.96 3.15 -25.43
N MET A 168 -1.67 2.65 -26.44
CA MET A 168 -1.08 1.99 -27.61
C MET A 168 -0.11 2.91 -28.37
N ALA A 169 -0.45 4.21 -28.47
CA ALA A 169 0.40 5.19 -29.15
C ALA A 169 1.73 5.43 -28.43
N GLY A 170 1.76 5.27 -27.10
CA GLY A 170 2.99 5.39 -26.30
C GLY A 170 3.84 4.12 -26.25
N MET A 171 3.34 2.98 -26.74
CA MET A 171 4.05 1.70 -26.71
C MET A 171 4.99 1.55 -27.90
N GLY A 172 6.12 0.86 -27.68
CA GLY A 172 7.03 0.47 -28.75
C GLY A 172 6.44 -0.62 -29.65
N ASP A 173 6.93 -0.70 -30.87
CA ASP A 173 6.56 -1.76 -31.81
C ASP A 173 7.39 -3.02 -31.51
N HIS A 174 6.72 -4.15 -31.25
CA HIS A 174 7.38 -5.44 -31.10
C HIS A 174 6.93 -6.41 -32.18
N THR A 175 7.86 -6.85 -33.01
CA THR A 175 7.61 -7.85 -34.05
C THR A 175 8.36 -9.13 -33.74
N ARG A 176 7.71 -10.30 -33.93
CA ARG A 176 8.37 -11.60 -33.88
C ARG A 176 8.09 -12.38 -35.16
N ARG A 177 9.05 -13.19 -35.61
CA ARG A 177 8.81 -14.16 -36.69
C ARG A 177 8.07 -15.38 -36.13
N PRO A 178 7.03 -15.90 -36.82
CA PRO A 178 6.40 -17.16 -36.44
C PRO A 178 7.42 -18.30 -36.44
N VAL A 179 7.47 -19.08 -35.36
CA VAL A 179 8.36 -20.25 -35.25
C VAL A 179 7.75 -21.48 -35.95
N LEU A 180 6.43 -21.56 -35.97
CA LEU A 180 5.71 -22.57 -36.75
C LEU A 180 5.65 -22.07 -38.19
N GLY A 181 6.14 -22.88 -39.13
CA GLY A 181 6.00 -22.58 -40.56
C GLY A 181 4.53 -22.36 -40.90
N SER A 182 4.22 -21.28 -41.62
CA SER A 182 2.95 -21.20 -42.33
C SER A 182 2.97 -22.35 -43.33
N GLY A 183 2.15 -23.39 -43.11
CA GLY A 183 2.02 -24.54 -44.02
C GLY A 183 1.37 -24.16 -45.36
N VAL A 184 1.82 -23.06 -45.96
CA VAL A 184 1.49 -22.61 -47.30
C VAL A 184 2.71 -23.00 -48.14
N GLU A 185 2.62 -24.17 -48.78
CA GLU A 185 3.50 -24.47 -49.91
C GLU A 185 3.29 -23.42 -51.02
N PRO A 186 4.34 -23.08 -51.78
CA PRO A 186 4.31 -22.04 -52.82
C PRO A 186 3.31 -22.31 -53.95
#